data_AF-A0A1V3Q2R0-F1
#
_entry.id   AF-A0A1V3Q2R0-F1
#
_cell.length_a   1.000
_cell.length_b   1.000
_cell.length_c   1.000
_cell.angle_alpha   90.00
_cell.angle_beta   90.00
_cell.angle_gamma   90.00
#
_symmetry.space_group_name_H-M   'P 1'
#
loop_
_entity.id
_entity.type
_entity.pdbx_description
1 polymer ?
#
loop_
_entity_poly.entity_id
_entity_poly.type
_entity_poly.pdbx_seq_one_letter_code
_entity_poly.pdbx_strand_id
1 'polypeptide(L)'
;MGSFSKEGLVYISAKIDEEMRGSKVDRNDVLLNITGASIGRVCLVPDEVCPANVNQHVCIIRCDESLYPGYVEAVLSTPSFQSLIWQDQAGATRQALTKEMVENFQIPWKPIEQQRRIADGLQAELSEVATARKAAQGQLRDVALLRKRVMRQAFDALHDAPRKVLGDWAKTTSGSTPSRADKRYWSRADIPWVKTGEVAFAPILMTEESISRQALKECSLTLLPPKTVLVAMYGQGKTRGQSAVLEVEATTNQACFAILPNGTWDTDFLYHWLMASYEDLRGLSDGRGGNQANLNGALLNALAIPAPDLDEQTRIVKRLKSQLAEVGCTHQAVVAQLAEIEGLPQRILAQAVNTQGDAP
;
A
#
# COMPACT_ATOMS: atom_id res chain seq x y z
N MET A 1 18.76 -13.75 5.06
CA MET A 1 20.06 -13.36 4.49
C MET A 1 19.79 -12.45 3.31
N GLY A 2 20.72 -11.55 2.98
CA GLY A 2 20.53 -10.67 1.83
C GLY A 2 20.51 -11.49 0.55
N SER A 3 19.48 -11.32 -0.28
CA SER A 3 19.46 -11.92 -1.61
C SER A 3 20.22 -11.03 -2.59
N PHE A 4 21.14 -11.61 -3.36
CA PHE A 4 21.75 -10.91 -4.48
C PHE A 4 20.67 -10.48 -5.50
N SER A 5 20.71 -9.23 -5.96
CA SER A 5 19.82 -8.72 -7.01
C SER A 5 20.59 -8.51 -8.30
N LYS A 6 20.06 -9.05 -9.41
CA LYS A 6 20.60 -8.80 -10.76
C LYS A 6 20.15 -7.45 -11.34
N GLU A 7 19.22 -6.76 -10.69
CA GLU A 7 18.76 -5.45 -11.15
C GLU A 7 19.87 -4.40 -10.99
N GLY A 8 20.13 -3.64 -12.06
CA GLY A 8 21.11 -2.56 -12.05
C GLY A 8 22.57 -3.01 -12.25
N LEU A 9 22.82 -4.25 -12.66
CA LEU A 9 24.15 -4.68 -13.06
C LEU A 9 24.67 -3.87 -14.25
N VAL A 10 25.91 -3.42 -14.15
CA VAL A 10 26.62 -2.70 -15.21
C VAL A 10 27.65 -3.65 -15.82
N TYR A 11 27.62 -3.78 -17.15
CA TYR A 11 28.57 -4.61 -17.88
C TYR A 11 29.81 -3.80 -18.26
N ILE A 12 30.99 -4.36 -18.00
CA ILE A 12 32.29 -3.78 -18.31
C ILE A 12 33.00 -4.61 -19.39
N SER A 13 33.93 -3.99 -20.11
CA SER A 13 34.73 -4.70 -21.11
C SER A 13 35.80 -5.57 -20.45
N ALA A 14 36.29 -6.60 -21.16
CA ALA A 14 37.37 -7.47 -20.67
C ALA A 14 38.65 -6.69 -20.30
N LYS A 15 38.94 -5.59 -21.01
CA LYS A 15 40.06 -4.70 -20.69
C LYS A 15 39.90 -4.03 -19.32
N ILE A 16 38.69 -3.51 -19.04
CA ILE A 16 38.39 -2.86 -17.77
C ILE A 16 38.40 -3.89 -16.62
N ASP A 17 37.88 -5.08 -16.86
CA ASP A 17 37.95 -6.21 -15.92
C ASP A 17 39.40 -6.59 -15.57
N GLU A 18 40.31 -6.59 -16.54
CA GLU A 18 41.74 -6.84 -16.31
C GLU A 18 42.42 -5.71 -15.54
N GLU A 19 42.09 -4.45 -15.85
CA GLU A 19 42.56 -3.27 -15.10
C GLU A 19 42.05 -3.28 -13.64
N MET A 20 40.84 -3.80 -13.39
CA MET A 20 40.19 -3.89 -12.07
C MET A 20 40.39 -5.25 -11.37
N ARG A 21 41.46 -5.98 -11.65
CA ARG A 21 41.74 -7.30 -11.07
C ARG A 21 41.58 -7.43 -9.54
N GLY A 22 41.77 -6.33 -8.81
CA GLY A 22 41.66 -6.29 -7.34
C GLY A 22 40.24 -6.27 -6.80
N SER A 23 39.22 -6.02 -7.63
CA SER A 23 37.81 -6.07 -7.25
C SER A 23 37.05 -7.24 -7.86
N LYS A 24 37.77 -8.19 -8.49
CA LYS A 24 37.19 -9.43 -9.00
C LYS A 24 36.69 -10.30 -7.85
N VAL A 25 35.46 -10.78 -7.99
CA VAL A 25 34.86 -11.73 -7.06
C VAL A 25 35.08 -13.16 -7.53
N ASP A 26 35.30 -14.03 -6.54
CA ASP A 26 35.35 -15.47 -6.70
C ASP A 26 34.03 -16.10 -6.21
N ARG A 27 33.83 -17.38 -6.55
CA ARG A 27 32.70 -18.15 -6.04
C ARG A 27 32.77 -18.24 -4.52
N ASN A 28 31.60 -18.11 -3.88
CA ASN A 28 31.46 -18.09 -2.42
C ASN A 28 32.13 -16.90 -1.70
N ASP A 29 32.57 -15.86 -2.42
CA ASP A 29 32.91 -14.60 -1.74
C ASP A 29 31.66 -14.07 -1.01
N VAL A 30 31.86 -13.55 0.20
CA VAL A 30 30.83 -12.85 0.96
C VAL A 30 30.98 -11.36 0.68
N LEU A 31 29.93 -10.75 0.14
CA LEU A 31 29.90 -9.32 -0.16
C LEU A 31 29.27 -8.56 0.99
N LEU A 32 29.94 -7.53 1.48
CA LEU A 32 29.45 -6.64 2.53
C LEU A 32 29.41 -5.19 2.02
N ASN A 33 28.23 -4.56 2.05
CA ASN A 33 28.12 -3.14 1.78
C ASN A 33 28.75 -2.34 2.92
N ILE A 34 29.74 -1.52 2.61
CA ILE A 34 30.52 -0.78 3.60
C ILE A 34 30.18 0.71 3.66
N THR A 35 29.31 1.23 2.80
CA THR A 35 28.98 2.68 2.79
C THR A 35 27.55 2.96 2.36
N GLY A 36 27.06 4.16 2.72
CA GLY A 36 25.75 4.68 2.30
C GLY A 36 24.56 4.08 3.04
N ALA A 37 23.35 4.37 2.57
CA ALA A 37 22.09 3.96 3.22
C ALA A 37 21.86 2.42 3.26
N SER A 38 22.77 1.65 2.68
CA SER A 38 22.73 0.19 2.61
C SER A 38 23.90 -0.49 3.32
N ILE A 39 24.66 0.28 4.12
CA ILE A 39 25.74 -0.23 4.96
C ILE A 39 25.28 -1.43 5.80
N GLY A 40 26.14 -2.45 5.90
CA GLY A 40 25.86 -3.68 6.63
C GLY A 40 25.12 -4.76 5.85
N ARG A 41 24.55 -4.47 4.66
CA ARG A 41 23.94 -5.53 3.84
C ARG A 41 24.99 -6.55 3.40
N VAL A 42 24.65 -7.82 3.52
CA VAL A 42 25.53 -8.94 3.23
C VAL A 42 24.84 -9.96 2.32
N CYS A 43 25.58 -10.54 1.38
CA CYS A 43 25.13 -11.67 0.56
C CYS A 43 26.31 -12.51 0.05
N LEU A 44 26.07 -13.77 -0.31
CA LEU A 44 27.02 -14.56 -1.09
C LEU A 44 26.98 -14.22 -2.58
N VAL A 45 28.12 -14.32 -3.25
CA VAL A 45 28.21 -14.22 -4.71
C VAL A 45 27.57 -15.47 -5.36
N PRO A 46 26.53 -15.31 -6.20
CA PRO A 46 25.98 -16.42 -6.96
C PRO A 46 26.94 -16.91 -8.05
N ASP A 47 27.07 -18.23 -8.23
CA ASP A 47 27.93 -18.82 -9.28
C ASP A 47 27.62 -18.28 -10.69
N GLU A 48 26.35 -18.01 -10.95
CA GLU A 48 25.81 -17.55 -12.22
C GLU A 48 26.21 -16.12 -12.60
N VAL A 49 26.74 -15.31 -11.67
CA VAL A 49 27.20 -13.95 -11.98
C VAL A 49 28.71 -13.86 -12.15
N CYS A 50 29.46 -14.93 -11.84
CA CYS A 50 30.90 -14.95 -12.05
C CYS A 50 31.26 -15.16 -13.53
N PRO A 51 32.31 -14.48 -14.06
CA PRO A 51 33.15 -13.49 -13.37
C PRO A 51 32.46 -12.13 -13.23
N ALA A 52 32.66 -11.47 -12.09
CA ALA A 52 32.16 -10.12 -11.82
C ALA A 52 33.19 -9.29 -11.03
N ASN A 53 32.96 -7.98 -10.99
CA ASN A 53 33.72 -7.06 -10.14
C ASN A 53 32.76 -6.29 -9.23
N VAL A 54 33.25 -5.91 -8.06
CA VAL A 54 32.53 -5.01 -7.16
C VAL A 54 33.01 -3.57 -7.32
N ASN A 55 32.16 -2.62 -6.90
CA ASN A 55 32.55 -1.22 -6.78
C ASN A 55 33.12 -0.91 -5.38
N GLN A 56 33.58 0.32 -5.19
CA GLN A 56 34.19 0.81 -3.94
C GLN A 56 33.29 0.78 -2.70
N HIS A 57 31.98 0.56 -2.86
CA HIS A 57 31.01 0.57 -1.77
C HIS A 57 30.77 -0.83 -1.17
N VAL A 58 31.43 -1.84 -1.73
CA VAL A 58 31.31 -3.26 -1.36
C VAL A 58 32.68 -3.81 -1.00
N CYS A 59 32.77 -4.46 0.15
CA CYS A 59 33.93 -5.21 0.59
C CYS A 59 33.74 -6.69 0.25
N ILE A 60 34.82 -7.32 -0.24
CA ILE A 60 34.89 -8.76 -0.47
C ILE A 60 35.49 -9.40 0.78
N ILE A 61 34.76 -10.32 1.39
CA ILE A 61 35.23 -11.18 2.48
C ILE A 61 35.42 -12.58 1.89
N ARG A 62 36.68 -12.99 1.76
CA ARG A 62 37.06 -14.30 1.23
C ARG A 62 37.50 -15.20 2.36
N CYS A 63 36.75 -16.28 2.58
CA CYS A 63 36.98 -17.20 3.69
C CYS A 63 38.05 -18.24 3.33
N ASP A 64 38.81 -18.68 4.33
CA ASP A 64 39.67 -19.87 4.21
C ASP A 64 38.89 -21.15 4.58
N GLU A 65 39.57 -22.29 4.65
CA GLU A 65 38.95 -23.59 4.93
C GLU A 65 38.33 -23.70 6.34
N SER A 66 38.68 -22.78 7.26
CA SER A 66 38.16 -22.77 8.63
C SER A 66 36.82 -22.05 8.78
N LEU A 67 36.41 -21.27 7.78
CA LEU A 67 35.18 -20.48 7.78
C LEU A 67 34.30 -20.81 6.58
N TYR A 68 33.09 -21.31 6.83
CA TYR A 68 32.10 -21.51 5.80
C TYR A 68 31.48 -20.17 5.40
N PRO A 69 31.53 -19.77 4.12
CA PRO A 69 31.04 -18.47 3.67
C PRO A 69 29.57 -18.20 4.04
N GLY A 70 28.69 -19.19 3.92
CA GLY A 70 27.28 -19.04 4.31
C GLY A 70 27.08 -18.81 5.81
N TYR A 71 28.01 -19.30 6.64
CA TYR A 71 27.98 -19.03 8.08
C TYR A 71 28.41 -17.59 8.38
N VAL A 72 29.41 -17.06 7.68
CA VAL A 72 29.80 -15.65 7.78
C VAL A 72 28.65 -14.75 7.32
N GLU A 73 28.01 -15.05 6.19
CA GLU A 73 26.80 -14.33 5.74
C GLU A 73 25.70 -14.34 6.81
N ALA A 74 25.42 -15.50 7.40
CA ALA A 74 24.42 -15.67 8.45
C ALA A 74 24.74 -14.84 9.70
N VAL A 75 25.98 -14.91 10.21
CA VAL A 75 26.43 -14.15 11.39
C VAL A 75 26.33 -12.65 11.15
N LEU A 76 26.86 -12.17 10.01
CA LEU A 76 26.80 -10.75 9.65
C LEU A 76 25.36 -10.29 9.46
N SER A 77 24.44 -11.16 9.03
CA SER A 77 23.02 -10.85 8.90
C SER A 77 22.26 -10.73 10.22
N THR A 78 22.82 -11.15 11.36
CA THR A 78 22.09 -11.17 12.63
C THR A 78 21.78 -9.76 13.17
N PRO A 79 20.64 -9.56 13.87
CA PRO A 79 20.28 -8.25 14.41
C PRO A 79 21.32 -7.66 15.36
N SER A 80 22.00 -8.50 16.16
CA SER A 80 23.08 -8.09 17.06
C SER A 80 24.29 -7.59 16.28
N PHE A 81 24.71 -8.30 15.24
CA PHE A 81 25.85 -7.89 14.41
C PHE A 81 25.54 -6.65 13.57
N GLN A 82 24.33 -6.55 13.04
CA GLN A 82 23.87 -5.33 12.37
C GLN A 82 23.86 -4.15 13.34
N SER A 83 23.37 -4.34 14.57
CA SER A 83 23.40 -3.29 15.60
C SER A 83 24.83 -2.83 15.91
N LEU A 84 25.80 -3.74 15.96
CA LEU A 84 27.23 -3.41 16.12
C LEU A 84 27.72 -2.53 14.95
N ILE A 85 27.44 -2.94 13.71
CA ILE A 85 27.79 -2.19 12.50
C ILE A 85 27.21 -0.77 12.54
N TRP A 86 25.98 -0.61 13.01
CA TRP A 86 25.29 0.70 13.05
C TRP A 86 25.69 1.56 14.26
N GLN A 87 26.02 0.98 15.41
CA GLN A 87 26.47 1.73 16.60
C GLN A 87 27.81 2.43 16.35
N ASP A 88 28.74 1.76 15.67
CA ASP A 88 30.02 2.33 15.28
C ASP A 88 29.89 3.52 14.30
N GLN A 89 28.70 3.74 13.73
CA GLN A 89 28.42 4.84 12.79
C GLN A 89 27.75 6.06 13.46
N ALA A 90 27.29 5.96 14.71
CA ALA A 90 26.46 6.98 15.36
C ALA A 90 27.17 8.32 15.70
N GLY A 91 28.46 8.47 15.35
CA GLY A 91 29.25 9.69 15.56
C GLY A 91 30.00 10.22 14.34
N ALA A 92 29.92 9.55 13.18
CA ALA A 92 30.70 9.91 12.00
C ALA A 92 29.88 10.73 11.00
N THR A 93 30.44 11.85 10.50
CA THR A 93 29.83 12.70 9.46
C THR A 93 29.68 11.99 8.10
N ARG A 94 30.28 10.80 7.94
CA ARG A 94 30.11 9.88 6.81
C ARG A 94 29.91 8.47 7.34
N GLN A 95 28.82 7.82 6.91
CA GLN A 95 28.54 6.42 7.22
C GLN A 95 29.43 5.49 6.36
N ALA A 96 30.50 4.95 6.94
CA ALA A 96 31.44 4.05 6.28
C ALA A 96 32.09 3.06 7.25
N LEU A 97 32.14 1.77 6.87
CA LEU A 97 32.99 0.75 7.50
C LEU A 97 34.38 0.81 6.86
N THR A 98 35.42 0.94 7.67
CA THR A 98 36.80 0.84 7.19
C THR A 98 37.20 -0.63 7.04
N LYS A 99 38.23 -0.89 6.24
CA LYS A 99 38.81 -2.24 6.10
C LYS A 99 39.24 -2.82 7.45
N GLU A 100 39.89 -2.01 8.28
CA GLU A 100 40.33 -2.39 9.63
C GLU A 100 39.16 -2.76 10.54
N MET A 101 38.02 -2.05 10.45
CA MET A 101 36.82 -2.42 11.22
C MET A 101 36.29 -3.80 10.80
N VAL A 102 36.24 -4.08 9.49
CA VAL A 102 35.78 -5.38 8.97
C VAL A 102 36.75 -6.50 9.36
N GLU A 103 38.07 -6.26 9.32
CA GLU A 103 39.08 -7.24 9.74
C GLU A 103 39.01 -7.57 11.25
N ASN A 104 38.50 -6.64 12.07
CA ASN A 104 38.35 -6.81 13.51
C ASN A 104 37.00 -7.43 13.94
N PHE A 105 36.13 -7.76 12.98
CA PHE A 105 34.84 -8.41 13.24
C PHE A 105 35.02 -9.74 13.99
N GLN A 106 34.39 -9.84 15.17
CA GLN A 106 34.41 -11.03 16.00
C GLN A 106 33.34 -12.02 15.53
N ILE A 107 33.71 -12.95 14.65
CA ILE A 107 32.82 -14.01 14.18
C ILE A 107 32.86 -15.18 15.18
N PRO A 108 31.71 -15.62 15.75
CA PRO A 108 31.69 -16.74 16.69
C PRO A 108 32.21 -18.02 16.04
N TRP A 109 33.27 -18.59 16.60
CA TRP A 109 33.88 -19.80 16.04
C TRP A 109 33.03 -21.04 16.33
N LYS A 110 32.92 -21.92 15.32
CA LYS A 110 32.30 -23.25 15.40
C LYS A 110 33.06 -24.22 14.49
N PRO A 111 33.06 -25.54 14.74
CA PRO A 111 33.55 -26.53 13.79
C PRO A 111 32.89 -26.40 12.41
N ILE A 112 33.63 -26.61 11.32
CA ILE A 112 33.16 -26.35 9.94
C ILE A 112 31.83 -27.06 9.61
N GLU A 113 31.64 -28.29 10.09
CA GLU A 113 30.40 -29.05 9.91
C GLU A 113 29.20 -28.42 10.63
N GLN A 114 29.43 -27.80 11.80
CA GLN A 114 28.38 -27.05 12.50
C GLN A 114 28.05 -25.75 11.76
N GLN A 115 29.07 -25.05 11.24
CA GLN A 115 28.87 -23.84 10.43
C GLN A 115 27.99 -24.12 9.21
N ARG A 116 28.28 -25.20 8.45
CA ARG A 116 27.45 -25.64 7.32
C ARG A 116 26.01 -25.92 7.75
N ARG A 117 25.82 -26.73 8.80
CA ARG A 117 24.47 -27.05 9.31
C ARG A 117 23.67 -25.81 9.69
N ILE A 118 24.29 -24.85 10.39
CA ILE A 118 23.64 -23.60 10.80
C ILE A 118 23.25 -22.78 9.57
N ALA A 119 24.19 -22.58 8.65
CA ALA A 119 23.97 -21.77 7.45
C ALA A 119 22.91 -22.38 6.51
N ASP A 120 23.00 -23.68 6.23
CA ASP A 120 22.07 -24.37 5.35
C ASP A 120 20.67 -24.46 5.98
N GLY A 121 20.59 -24.69 7.30
CA GLY A 121 19.34 -24.67 8.04
C GLY A 121 18.67 -23.29 8.03
N LEU A 122 19.44 -22.23 8.30
CA LEU A 122 18.97 -20.85 8.20
C LEU A 122 18.47 -20.51 6.80
N GLN A 123 19.22 -20.91 5.77
CA GLN A 123 18.84 -20.66 4.39
C GLN A 123 17.51 -21.37 4.04
N ALA A 124 17.32 -22.61 4.49
CA ALA A 124 16.08 -23.34 4.31
C ALA A 124 14.89 -22.63 4.98
N GLU A 125 15.01 -22.28 6.26
CA GLU A 125 13.96 -21.57 7.01
C GLU A 125 13.60 -20.22 6.39
N LEU A 126 14.61 -19.43 6.00
CA LEU A 126 14.40 -18.13 5.36
C LEU A 126 13.76 -18.25 3.97
N SER A 127 14.07 -19.31 3.23
CA SER A 127 13.43 -19.62 1.95
C SER A 127 11.95 -19.98 2.11
N GLU A 128 11.61 -20.74 3.15
CA GLU A 128 10.22 -21.03 3.51
C GLU A 128 9.45 -19.75 3.88
N VAL A 129 10.08 -18.86 4.67
CA VAL A 129 9.50 -17.55 5.01
C VAL A 129 9.27 -16.70 3.76
N ALA A 130 10.22 -16.67 2.82
CA ALA A 130 10.06 -15.95 1.55
C ALA A 130 8.89 -16.50 0.71
N THR A 131 8.74 -17.83 0.69
CA THR A 131 7.61 -18.49 0.02
C THR A 131 6.28 -18.15 0.68
N ALA A 132 6.21 -18.21 2.01
CA ALA A 132 5.04 -17.82 2.79
C ALA A 132 4.66 -16.35 2.56
N ARG A 133 5.65 -15.45 2.53
CA ARG A 133 5.45 -14.02 2.24
C ARG A 133 4.83 -13.82 0.86
N LYS A 134 5.35 -14.50 -0.16
CA LYS A 134 4.82 -14.43 -1.53
C LYS A 134 3.38 -14.94 -1.61
N ALA A 135 3.07 -16.03 -0.89
CA ALA A 135 1.72 -16.57 -0.82
C ALA A 135 0.74 -15.59 -0.14
N ALA A 136 1.11 -15.00 1.00
CA ALA A 136 0.30 -14.00 1.71
C ALA A 136 0.07 -12.73 0.86
N GLN A 137 1.09 -12.27 0.13
CA GLN A 137 0.94 -11.17 -0.83
C GLN A 137 -0.01 -11.53 -1.99
N GLY A 138 -0.01 -12.78 -2.44
CA GLY A 138 -0.99 -13.31 -3.39
C GLY A 138 -2.42 -13.25 -2.82
N GLN A 139 -2.61 -13.73 -1.59
CA GLN A 139 -3.90 -13.68 -0.90
C GLN A 139 -4.45 -12.25 -0.76
N LEU A 140 -3.61 -11.25 -0.47
CA LEU A 140 -4.04 -9.84 -0.43
C LEU A 140 -4.60 -9.37 -1.78
N ARG A 141 -3.97 -9.77 -2.89
CA ARG A 141 -4.46 -9.46 -4.24
C ARG A 141 -5.79 -10.15 -4.51
N ASP A 142 -5.90 -11.42 -4.14
CA ASP A 142 -7.12 -12.21 -4.33
C ASP A 142 -8.29 -11.67 -3.51
N VAL A 143 -8.06 -11.25 -2.27
CA VAL A 143 -9.07 -10.60 -1.42
C VAL A 143 -9.53 -9.28 -2.01
N ALA A 144 -8.63 -8.48 -2.57
CA ALA A 144 -9.00 -7.24 -3.27
C ALA A 144 -9.86 -7.51 -4.52
N LEU A 145 -9.57 -8.58 -5.27
CA LEU A 145 -10.39 -9.03 -6.39
C LEU A 145 -11.75 -9.57 -5.94
N LEU A 146 -11.78 -10.35 -4.85
CA LEU A 146 -13.01 -10.89 -4.26
C LEU A 146 -13.96 -9.77 -3.84
N ARG A 147 -13.45 -8.71 -3.19
CA ARG A 147 -14.25 -7.53 -2.83
C ARG A 147 -14.95 -6.93 -4.06
N LYS A 148 -14.23 -6.77 -5.18
CA LYS A 148 -14.81 -6.26 -6.43
C LYS A 148 -15.87 -7.19 -7.00
N ARG A 149 -15.63 -8.50 -6.95
CA ARG A 149 -16.59 -9.51 -7.44
C ARG A 149 -17.87 -9.52 -6.60
N VAL A 150 -17.76 -9.51 -5.27
CA VAL A 150 -18.91 -9.44 -4.35
C VAL A 150 -19.77 -8.21 -4.64
N MET A 151 -19.14 -7.04 -4.84
CA MET A 151 -19.86 -5.82 -5.20
C MET A 151 -20.61 -5.96 -6.53
N ARG A 152 -19.95 -6.43 -7.60
CA ARG A 152 -20.59 -6.60 -8.91
C ARG A 152 -21.74 -7.61 -8.85
N GLN A 153 -21.49 -8.78 -8.28
CA GLN A 153 -22.47 -9.86 -8.20
C GLN A 153 -23.74 -9.47 -7.43
N ALA A 154 -23.63 -8.59 -6.42
CA ALA A 154 -24.78 -8.11 -5.68
C ALA A 154 -25.79 -7.35 -6.57
N PHE A 155 -25.33 -6.74 -7.67
CA PHE A 155 -26.17 -5.97 -8.59
C PHE A 155 -26.36 -6.62 -9.96
N ASP A 156 -25.65 -7.71 -10.30
CA ASP A 156 -25.85 -8.47 -11.55
C ASP A 156 -27.28 -9.00 -11.67
N ALA A 157 -27.90 -9.40 -10.55
CA ALA A 157 -29.29 -9.88 -10.50
C ALA A 157 -30.34 -8.79 -10.80
N LEU A 158 -29.93 -7.52 -10.92
CA LEU A 158 -30.82 -6.40 -11.24
C LEU A 158 -30.89 -6.08 -12.74
N HIS A 159 -30.40 -6.97 -13.60
CA HIS A 159 -30.45 -6.77 -15.05
C HIS A 159 -31.88 -6.44 -15.54
N ASP A 160 -32.86 -7.22 -15.07
CA ASP A 160 -34.28 -7.09 -15.44
C ASP A 160 -35.09 -6.20 -14.48
N ALA A 161 -34.45 -5.61 -13.46
CA ALA A 161 -35.14 -4.75 -12.52
C ALA A 161 -35.63 -3.46 -13.21
N PRO A 162 -36.79 -2.91 -12.81
CA PRO A 162 -37.25 -1.64 -13.34
C PRO A 162 -36.21 -0.56 -13.08
N ARG A 163 -35.94 0.30 -14.07
CA ARG A 163 -34.97 1.39 -13.95
C ARG A 163 -35.69 2.74 -13.90
N LYS A 164 -35.16 3.65 -13.11
CA LYS A 164 -35.64 5.02 -13.00
C LYS A 164 -34.51 6.00 -13.27
N VAL A 165 -34.81 7.06 -14.01
CA VAL A 165 -33.86 8.13 -14.31
C VAL A 165 -33.65 8.97 -13.04
N LEU A 166 -32.40 9.15 -12.63
CA LEU A 166 -32.06 9.78 -11.35
C LEU A 166 -32.68 11.17 -11.19
N GLY A 167 -32.54 12.03 -12.20
CA GLY A 167 -33.02 13.42 -12.16
C GLY A 167 -34.53 13.56 -12.08
N ASP A 168 -35.28 12.56 -12.53
CA ASP A 168 -36.74 12.57 -12.52
C ASP A 168 -37.31 12.08 -11.17
N TRP A 169 -36.52 11.31 -10.40
CA TRP A 169 -36.98 10.57 -9.22
C TRP A 169 -36.26 10.91 -7.92
N ALA A 170 -35.24 11.76 -7.97
CA ALA A 170 -34.53 12.26 -6.79
C ALA A 170 -34.24 13.76 -6.92
N LYS A 171 -34.28 14.45 -5.78
CA LYS A 171 -33.77 15.82 -5.71
C LYS A 171 -32.25 15.78 -5.68
N THR A 172 -31.63 16.41 -6.66
CA THR A 172 -30.17 16.52 -6.75
C THR A 172 -29.73 17.97 -6.69
N THR A 173 -28.50 18.20 -6.22
CA THR A 173 -27.91 19.53 -6.15
C THR A 173 -26.39 19.45 -6.20
N SER A 174 -25.73 20.60 -6.31
CA SER A 174 -24.29 20.74 -6.12
C SER A 174 -24.01 21.85 -5.12
N GLY A 175 -22.86 21.78 -4.46
CA GLY A 175 -22.46 22.79 -3.50
C GLY A 175 -21.84 24.04 -4.13
N SER A 176 -21.23 24.87 -3.28
CA SER A 176 -20.48 26.05 -3.69
C SER A 176 -19.30 26.28 -2.75
N THR A 177 -18.36 27.11 -3.18
CA THR A 177 -17.16 27.44 -2.39
C THR A 177 -17.26 28.89 -1.93
N PRO A 178 -17.37 29.17 -0.62
CA PRO A 178 -17.28 30.53 -0.11
C PRO A 178 -15.94 31.16 -0.49
N SER A 179 -15.90 32.49 -0.60
CA SER A 179 -14.65 33.20 -0.90
C SER A 179 -13.57 32.82 0.11
N ARG A 180 -12.43 32.31 -0.39
CA ARG A 180 -11.26 31.99 0.44
C ARG A 180 -10.57 33.26 0.97
N ALA A 181 -10.77 34.39 0.31
CA ALA A 181 -10.23 35.69 0.75
C ALA A 181 -10.98 36.24 1.97
N ASP A 182 -12.26 35.89 2.14
CA ASP A 182 -13.05 36.34 3.29
C ASP A 182 -12.91 35.38 4.48
N LYS A 183 -12.00 35.72 5.40
CA LYS A 183 -11.71 34.92 6.59
C LYS A 183 -12.93 34.73 7.50
N ARG A 184 -13.97 35.57 7.41
CA ARG A 184 -15.20 35.44 8.22
C ARG A 184 -15.97 34.16 7.88
N TYR A 185 -15.81 33.63 6.66
CA TYR A 185 -16.46 32.40 6.23
C TYR A 185 -15.79 31.12 6.76
N TRP A 186 -14.54 31.22 7.20
CA TRP A 186 -13.71 30.08 7.62
C TRP A 186 -13.26 30.16 9.09
N SER A 187 -13.61 31.23 9.80
CA SER A 187 -13.32 31.41 11.23
C SER A 187 -14.56 31.16 12.07
N ARG A 188 -14.37 30.64 13.29
CA ARG A 188 -15.47 30.17 14.16
C ARG A 188 -16.43 29.24 13.41
N ALA A 189 -15.85 28.37 12.59
CA ALA A 189 -16.58 27.49 11.71
C ALA A 189 -17.03 26.21 12.44
N ASP A 190 -18.31 25.90 12.36
CA ASP A 190 -18.95 24.78 13.04
C ASP A 190 -19.81 23.91 12.09
N ILE A 191 -19.94 24.30 10.82
CA ILE A 191 -20.70 23.55 9.81
C ILE A 191 -19.72 22.79 8.91
N PRO A 192 -19.75 21.46 8.86
CA PRO A 192 -18.91 20.67 7.98
C PRO A 192 -18.99 21.11 6.51
N TRP A 193 -17.85 21.23 5.84
CA TRP A 193 -17.76 21.59 4.42
C TRP A 193 -16.92 20.56 3.67
N VAL A 194 -17.60 19.71 2.90
CA VAL A 194 -17.02 18.56 2.21
C VAL A 194 -16.35 18.99 0.92
N LYS A 195 -15.06 18.67 0.79
CA LYS A 195 -14.33 18.69 -0.47
C LYS A 195 -14.49 17.37 -1.19
N THR A 196 -14.35 17.42 -2.51
CA THR A 196 -14.45 16.23 -3.38
C THR A 196 -13.42 15.17 -3.07
N GLY A 197 -12.24 15.55 -2.57
CA GLY A 197 -11.22 14.60 -2.12
C GLY A 197 -11.65 13.73 -0.93
N GLU A 198 -12.66 14.16 -0.18
CA GLU A 198 -13.22 13.42 0.96
C GLU A 198 -14.34 12.44 0.52
N VAL A 199 -14.80 12.52 -0.73
CA VAL A 199 -15.75 11.57 -1.32
C VAL A 199 -14.98 10.35 -1.83
N ALA A 200 -14.71 9.40 -0.93
CA ALA A 200 -13.73 8.32 -1.17
C ALA A 200 -14.22 6.90 -0.81
N PHE A 201 -15.46 6.53 -1.17
CA PHE A 201 -16.06 5.22 -0.89
C PHE A 201 -16.09 4.85 0.60
N ALA A 202 -16.30 5.86 1.43
CA ALA A 202 -16.49 5.73 2.86
C ALA A 202 -17.59 6.69 3.33
N PRO A 203 -18.32 6.36 4.41
CA PRO A 203 -19.21 7.31 5.06
C PRO A 203 -18.42 8.52 5.58
N ILE A 204 -18.99 9.71 5.42
CA ILE A 204 -18.40 10.97 5.89
C ILE A 204 -19.03 11.30 7.25
N LEU A 205 -18.24 11.07 8.31
CA LEU A 205 -18.59 11.33 9.70
C LEU A 205 -18.08 12.71 10.18
N MET A 206 -17.06 13.24 9.51
CA MET A 206 -16.42 14.52 9.80
C MET A 206 -15.73 15.03 8.53
N THR A 207 -15.41 16.33 8.50
CA THR A 207 -14.71 16.96 7.38
C THR A 207 -13.42 17.63 7.82
N GLU A 208 -12.46 17.73 6.91
CA GLU A 208 -11.19 18.45 7.16
C GLU A 208 -11.40 19.93 7.42
N GLU A 209 -12.41 20.52 6.77
CA GLU A 209 -12.72 21.93 6.87
C GLU A 209 -14.20 22.14 7.25
N SER A 210 -14.48 23.29 7.84
CA SER A 210 -15.83 23.73 8.16
C SER A 210 -16.01 25.18 7.70
N ILE A 211 -17.26 25.58 7.54
CA ILE A 211 -17.67 26.96 7.25
C ILE A 211 -18.47 27.54 8.42
N SER A 212 -18.48 28.86 8.52
CA SER A 212 -19.23 29.57 9.56
C SER A 212 -20.72 29.68 9.22
N ARG A 213 -21.57 29.87 10.23
CA ARG A 213 -23.00 30.18 10.02
C ARG A 213 -23.23 31.43 9.18
N GLN A 214 -22.28 32.36 9.18
CA GLN A 214 -22.33 33.55 8.32
C GLN A 214 -22.14 33.16 6.86
N ALA A 215 -21.19 32.27 6.55
CA ALA A 215 -21.02 31.74 5.20
C ALA A 215 -22.28 31.04 4.70
N LEU A 216 -22.94 30.22 5.53
CA LEU A 216 -24.19 29.56 5.16
C LEU A 216 -25.31 30.54 4.80
N LYS A 217 -25.36 31.71 5.46
CA LYS A 217 -26.37 32.75 5.22
C LYS A 217 -26.06 33.63 4.01
N GLU A 218 -24.79 33.99 3.82
CA GLU A 218 -24.37 34.97 2.81
C GLU A 218 -23.93 34.33 1.49
N CYS A 219 -23.55 33.06 1.49
CA CYS A 219 -23.17 32.32 0.29
C CYS A 219 -24.31 31.42 -0.19
N SER A 220 -24.30 31.08 -1.48
CA SER A 220 -25.22 30.11 -2.10
C SER A 220 -24.88 28.67 -1.71
N LEU A 221 -24.82 28.38 -0.41
CA LEU A 221 -24.56 27.05 0.14
C LEU A 221 -25.88 26.33 0.41
N THR A 222 -25.91 25.02 0.21
CA THR A 222 -27.03 24.16 0.62
C THR A 222 -26.59 23.30 1.79
N LEU A 223 -27.32 23.40 2.91
CA LEU A 223 -27.14 22.46 4.02
C LEU A 223 -27.82 21.14 3.65
N LEU A 224 -27.01 20.08 3.51
CA LEU A 224 -27.43 18.75 3.13
C LEU A 224 -27.68 17.92 4.40
N PRO A 225 -28.81 17.21 4.49
CA PRO A 225 -29.09 16.35 5.64
C PRO A 225 -28.20 15.09 5.62
N PRO A 226 -28.07 14.39 6.76
CA PRO A 226 -27.53 13.03 6.79
C PRO A 226 -28.28 12.14 5.80
N LYS A 227 -27.61 11.06 5.38
CA LYS A 227 -28.06 10.09 4.37
C LYS A 227 -28.14 10.63 2.93
N THR A 228 -27.65 11.84 2.70
CA THR A 228 -27.36 12.33 1.34
C THR A 228 -26.21 11.52 0.75
N VAL A 229 -26.38 11.01 -0.48
CA VAL A 229 -25.32 10.33 -1.23
C VAL A 229 -24.59 11.37 -2.08
N LEU A 230 -23.26 11.40 -1.96
CA LEU A 230 -22.40 12.27 -2.75
C LEU A 230 -21.73 11.48 -3.86
N VAL A 231 -21.51 12.13 -5.00
CA VAL A 231 -20.68 11.66 -6.11
C VAL A 231 -19.66 12.73 -6.48
N ALA A 232 -18.40 12.35 -6.55
CA ALA A 232 -17.31 13.21 -6.98
C ALA A 232 -17.37 13.45 -8.50
N MET A 233 -17.66 14.68 -8.92
CA MET A 233 -17.79 15.01 -10.35
C MET A 233 -16.45 15.15 -11.06
N TYR A 234 -15.43 15.66 -10.36
CA TYR A 234 -14.09 15.85 -10.90
C TYR A 234 -13.03 15.85 -9.81
N GLY A 235 -11.79 15.58 -10.19
CA GLY A 235 -10.64 15.48 -9.28
C GLY A 235 -9.50 14.71 -9.94
N GLN A 236 -8.27 14.92 -9.48
CA GLN A 236 -7.10 14.24 -10.04
C GLN A 236 -7.13 12.72 -9.72
N GLY A 237 -6.64 11.89 -10.65
CA GLY A 237 -6.52 10.45 -10.46
C GLY A 237 -7.87 9.72 -10.33
N LYS A 238 -8.08 9.07 -9.18
CA LYS A 238 -9.20 8.14 -8.92
C LYS A 238 -10.46 8.82 -8.34
N THR A 239 -10.41 10.10 -7.99
CA THR A 239 -11.52 10.77 -7.27
C THR A 239 -12.81 10.85 -8.10
N ARG A 240 -12.72 11.20 -9.39
CA ARG A 240 -13.90 11.29 -10.27
C ARG A 240 -14.68 9.97 -10.29
N GLY A 241 -15.99 10.05 -10.00
CA GLY A 241 -16.92 8.92 -9.96
C GLY A 241 -17.02 8.22 -8.60
N GLN A 242 -16.17 8.56 -7.63
CA GLN A 242 -16.29 8.02 -6.28
C GLN A 242 -17.56 8.51 -5.59
N SER A 243 -18.10 7.71 -4.69
CA SER A 243 -19.30 8.02 -3.92
C SER A 243 -19.04 7.98 -2.41
N ALA A 244 -19.89 8.65 -1.64
CA ALA A 244 -19.87 8.64 -0.18
C ALA A 244 -21.28 8.90 0.36
N VAL A 245 -21.53 8.57 1.63
CA VAL A 245 -22.78 8.90 2.34
C VAL A 245 -22.45 9.90 3.44
N LEU A 246 -23.23 10.97 3.54
CA LEU A 246 -23.14 11.88 4.69
C LEU A 246 -23.77 11.21 5.92
N GLU A 247 -23.04 11.12 7.02
CA GLU A 247 -23.57 10.71 8.32
C GLU A 247 -23.83 11.92 9.24
N VAL A 248 -23.42 13.11 8.80
CA VAL A 248 -23.63 14.40 9.48
C VAL A 248 -24.25 15.41 8.51
N GLU A 249 -24.88 16.46 9.05
CA GLU A 249 -25.26 17.61 8.23
C GLU A 249 -24.01 18.30 7.70
N ALA A 250 -23.97 18.60 6.40
CA ALA A 250 -22.82 19.23 5.79
C ALA A 250 -23.21 20.10 4.59
N THR A 251 -22.32 21.01 4.24
CA THR A 251 -22.31 21.69 2.94
C THR A 251 -21.20 21.08 2.09
N THR A 252 -21.22 21.28 0.77
CA THR A 252 -20.18 20.73 -0.12
C THR A 252 -19.60 21.82 -1.01
N ASN A 253 -18.47 21.54 -1.64
CA ASN A 253 -18.01 22.29 -2.79
C ASN A 253 -18.85 21.96 -4.05
N GLN A 254 -18.62 22.72 -5.12
CA GLN A 254 -19.28 22.58 -6.44
C GLN A 254 -18.86 21.35 -7.26
N ALA A 255 -17.85 20.62 -6.77
CA ALA A 255 -17.36 19.40 -7.40
C ALA A 255 -18.01 18.13 -6.80
N CYS A 256 -18.82 18.27 -5.75
CA CYS A 256 -19.67 17.22 -5.22
C CYS A 256 -21.08 17.33 -5.80
N PHE A 257 -21.57 16.25 -6.38
CA PHE A 257 -22.97 16.08 -6.75
C PHE A 257 -23.69 15.38 -5.60
N ALA A 258 -24.77 15.97 -5.10
CA ALA A 258 -25.52 15.48 -3.97
C ALA A 258 -26.88 14.94 -4.40
N ILE A 259 -27.21 13.74 -3.95
CA ILE A 259 -28.50 13.07 -4.12
C ILE A 259 -29.14 12.99 -2.75
N LEU A 260 -30.21 13.76 -2.53
CA LEU A 260 -30.87 13.81 -1.24
C LEU A 260 -31.65 12.50 -0.96
N PRO A 261 -31.86 12.15 0.32
CA PRO A 261 -32.73 11.04 0.70
C PRO A 261 -34.09 11.17 0.02
N ASN A 262 -34.61 10.05 -0.48
CA ASN A 262 -35.85 10.00 -1.25
C ASN A 262 -36.55 8.64 -1.05
N GLY A 263 -37.79 8.52 -1.52
CA GLY A 263 -38.58 7.28 -1.41
C GLY A 263 -38.34 6.27 -2.54
N THR A 264 -37.46 6.57 -3.50
CA THR A 264 -37.19 5.68 -4.64
C THR A 264 -36.06 4.71 -4.33
N TRP A 265 -34.98 5.21 -3.73
CA TRP A 265 -33.82 4.41 -3.38
C TRP A 265 -33.49 4.53 -1.90
N ASP A 266 -33.29 3.38 -1.26
CA ASP A 266 -32.59 3.32 0.02
C ASP A 266 -31.17 3.90 -0.14
N THR A 267 -30.73 4.67 0.86
CA THR A 267 -29.44 5.37 0.81
C THR A 267 -28.27 4.39 0.68
N ASP A 268 -28.30 3.28 1.44
CA ASP A 268 -27.22 2.30 1.38
C ASP A 268 -27.24 1.61 0.00
N PHE A 269 -28.42 1.25 -0.51
CA PHE A 269 -28.55 0.65 -1.84
C PHE A 269 -27.94 1.56 -2.91
N LEU A 270 -28.36 2.82 -2.97
CA LEU A 270 -27.89 3.78 -3.96
C LEU A 270 -26.37 3.99 -3.86
N TYR A 271 -25.85 4.13 -2.64
CA TYR A 271 -24.42 4.27 -2.40
C TYR A 271 -23.60 3.08 -2.91
N HIS A 272 -24.00 1.85 -2.57
CA HIS A 272 -23.29 0.66 -2.99
C HIS A 272 -23.43 0.41 -4.50
N TRP A 273 -24.57 0.74 -5.10
CA TRP A 273 -24.77 0.66 -6.54
C TRP A 273 -23.85 1.64 -7.30
N LEU A 274 -23.73 2.88 -6.84
CA LEU A 274 -22.81 3.87 -7.41
C LEU A 274 -21.35 3.42 -7.24
N MET A 275 -21.00 2.79 -6.12
CA MET A 275 -19.66 2.23 -5.91
C MET A 275 -19.38 1.07 -6.89
N ALA A 276 -20.33 0.17 -7.10
CA ALA A 276 -20.20 -0.92 -8.06
C ALA A 276 -20.13 -0.42 -9.52
N SER A 277 -20.81 0.69 -9.82
CA SER A 277 -20.88 1.32 -11.15
C SER A 277 -19.73 2.30 -11.43
N TYR A 278 -18.70 2.36 -10.57
CA TYR A 278 -17.63 3.35 -10.64
C TYR A 278 -16.94 3.44 -12.02
N GLU A 279 -16.60 2.29 -12.62
CA GLU A 279 -15.93 2.27 -13.93
C GLU A 279 -16.88 2.74 -15.04
N ASP A 280 -18.16 2.35 -14.99
CA ASP A 280 -19.17 2.79 -15.95
C ASP A 280 -19.39 4.30 -15.86
N LEU A 281 -19.49 4.83 -14.64
CA LEU A 281 -19.58 6.28 -14.39
C LEU A 281 -18.41 7.02 -15.02
N ARG A 282 -17.18 6.54 -14.84
CA ARG A 282 -16.00 7.16 -15.43
C ARG A 282 -16.06 7.16 -16.97
N GLY A 283 -16.48 6.04 -17.55
CA GLY A 283 -16.66 5.88 -18.99
C GLY A 283 -17.60 6.91 -19.62
N LEU A 284 -18.59 7.43 -18.88
CA LEU A 284 -19.53 8.47 -19.37
C LEU A 284 -18.84 9.77 -19.79
N SER A 285 -17.69 10.07 -19.20
CA SER A 285 -16.92 11.30 -19.46
C SER A 285 -15.71 11.07 -20.37
N ASP A 286 -15.29 9.83 -20.59
CA ASP A 286 -14.05 9.51 -21.30
C ASP A 286 -14.17 9.70 -22.83
N GLY A 287 -15.37 9.57 -23.40
CA GLY A 287 -15.65 9.82 -24.82
C GLY A 287 -15.65 11.29 -25.26
N ARG A 288 -15.48 12.25 -24.33
CA ARG A 288 -15.61 13.69 -24.62
C ARG A 288 -14.32 14.40 -25.06
N GLY A 289 -13.17 13.73 -25.02
CA GLY A 289 -11.88 14.24 -25.51
C GLY A 289 -11.28 15.41 -24.70
N GLY A 290 -9.94 15.45 -24.59
CA GLY A 290 -9.18 16.55 -23.97
C GLY A 290 -9.10 16.54 -22.43
N ASN A 291 -8.48 17.58 -21.85
CA ASN A 291 -8.28 17.79 -20.40
C ASN A 291 -9.59 18.01 -19.58
N GLN A 292 -10.76 17.66 -20.14
CA GLN A 292 -12.10 17.92 -19.56
C GLN A 292 -12.93 16.64 -19.39
N ALA A 293 -12.29 15.51 -19.10
CA ALA A 293 -13.00 14.28 -18.74
C ALA A 293 -13.60 14.40 -17.32
N ASN A 294 -14.58 15.28 -17.14
CA ASN A 294 -15.29 15.48 -15.87
C ASN A 294 -16.72 14.95 -16.00
N LEU A 295 -17.22 14.38 -14.91
CA LEU A 295 -18.66 14.19 -14.77
C LEU A 295 -19.31 15.55 -14.53
N ASN A 296 -20.61 15.63 -14.82
CA ASN A 296 -21.39 16.81 -14.53
C ASN A 296 -22.80 16.40 -14.09
N GLY A 297 -23.54 17.35 -13.52
CA GLY A 297 -24.89 17.08 -13.04
C GLY A 297 -25.84 16.57 -14.12
N ALA A 298 -25.68 16.99 -15.38
CA ALA A 298 -26.53 16.51 -16.48
C ALA A 298 -26.28 15.02 -16.78
N LEU A 299 -25.01 14.59 -16.83
CA LEU A 299 -24.63 13.19 -16.99
C LEU A 299 -25.16 12.33 -15.83
N LEU A 300 -25.00 12.80 -14.60
CA LEU A 300 -25.42 12.05 -13.42
C LEU A 300 -26.96 11.99 -13.31
N ASN A 301 -27.66 13.08 -13.59
CA ASN A 301 -29.13 13.09 -13.60
C ASN A 301 -29.73 12.17 -14.67
N ALA A 302 -29.01 11.92 -15.78
CA ALA A 302 -29.46 11.03 -16.84
C ALA A 302 -29.27 9.53 -16.53
N LEU A 303 -28.69 9.17 -15.38
CA LEU A 303 -28.45 7.77 -15.03
C LEU A 303 -29.75 7.00 -14.84
N ALA A 304 -29.89 5.89 -15.57
CA ALA A 304 -30.96 4.92 -15.38
C ALA A 304 -30.55 3.88 -14.31
N ILE A 305 -30.95 4.13 -13.07
CA ILE A 305 -30.58 3.32 -11.91
C ILE A 305 -31.64 2.25 -11.68
N PRO A 306 -31.26 0.97 -11.43
CA PRO A 306 -32.19 -0.05 -10.98
C PRO A 306 -32.94 0.41 -9.73
N ALA A 307 -34.25 0.21 -9.71
CA ALA A 307 -35.14 0.64 -8.64
C ALA A 307 -36.16 -0.47 -8.33
N PRO A 308 -35.71 -1.66 -7.86
CA PRO A 308 -36.63 -2.63 -7.29
C PRO A 308 -37.33 -2.03 -6.05
N ASP A 309 -38.34 -2.71 -5.51
CA ASP A 309 -38.99 -2.22 -4.30
C ASP A 309 -38.02 -2.09 -3.12
N LEU A 310 -38.38 -1.25 -2.14
CA LEU A 310 -37.49 -0.91 -1.01
C LEU A 310 -37.14 -2.14 -0.15
N ASP A 311 -38.03 -3.13 -0.08
CA ASP A 311 -37.78 -4.37 0.67
C ASP A 311 -36.67 -5.18 0.00
N GLU A 312 -36.70 -5.30 -1.33
CA GLU A 312 -35.67 -5.98 -2.09
C GLU A 312 -34.34 -5.22 -2.07
N GLN A 313 -34.37 -3.88 -2.16
CA GLN A 313 -33.17 -3.05 -1.97
C GLN A 313 -32.53 -3.33 -0.60
N THR A 314 -33.33 -3.37 0.46
CA THR A 314 -32.87 -3.65 1.83
C THR A 314 -32.27 -5.06 1.94
N ARG A 315 -32.89 -6.07 1.32
CA ARG A 315 -32.37 -7.45 1.31
C ARG A 315 -31.04 -7.55 0.59
N ILE A 316 -30.90 -6.91 -0.57
CA ILE A 316 -29.65 -6.87 -1.34
C ILE A 316 -28.54 -6.23 -0.51
N VAL A 317 -28.80 -5.05 0.08
CA VAL A 317 -27.83 -4.34 0.92
C VAL A 317 -27.42 -5.18 2.13
N LYS A 318 -28.38 -5.82 2.81
CA LYS A 318 -28.10 -6.65 3.98
C LYS A 318 -27.16 -7.80 3.63
N ARG A 319 -27.44 -8.52 2.54
CA ARG A 319 -26.58 -9.61 2.04
C ARG A 319 -25.20 -9.07 1.65
N LEU A 320 -25.15 -7.97 0.90
CA LEU A 320 -23.90 -7.35 0.46
C LEU A 320 -23.03 -6.92 1.65
N LYS A 321 -23.61 -6.24 2.66
CA LYS A 321 -22.89 -5.84 3.87
C LYS A 321 -22.31 -7.04 4.62
N SER A 322 -23.06 -8.14 4.72
CA SER A 322 -22.57 -9.39 5.34
C SER A 322 -21.34 -9.94 4.60
N GLN A 323 -21.44 -10.06 3.27
CA GLN A 323 -20.34 -10.58 2.45
C GLN A 323 -19.12 -9.64 2.48
N LEU A 324 -19.32 -8.33 2.42
CA LEU A 324 -18.23 -7.36 2.54
C LEU A 324 -17.56 -7.38 3.92
N ALA A 325 -18.32 -7.66 4.98
CA ALA A 325 -17.76 -7.84 6.32
C ALA A 325 -16.85 -9.07 6.38
N GLU A 326 -17.29 -10.21 5.83
CA GLU A 326 -16.47 -11.44 5.75
C GLU A 326 -15.18 -11.22 4.94
N VAL A 327 -15.28 -10.54 3.80
CA VAL A 327 -14.11 -10.15 2.99
C VAL A 327 -13.19 -9.21 3.77
N GLY A 328 -13.75 -8.28 4.55
CA GLY A 328 -13.01 -7.37 5.43
C GLY A 328 -12.24 -8.11 6.53
N CYS A 329 -12.88 -9.07 7.20
CA CYS A 329 -12.23 -9.92 8.20
C CYS A 329 -11.10 -10.74 7.59
N THR A 330 -11.32 -11.31 6.40
CA THR A 330 -10.29 -12.06 5.66
C THR A 330 -9.10 -11.16 5.31
N HIS A 331 -9.36 -9.95 4.82
CA HIS A 331 -8.32 -8.97 4.54
C HIS A 331 -7.47 -8.67 5.79
N GLN A 332 -8.11 -8.40 6.92
CA GLN A 332 -7.42 -8.12 8.18
C GLN A 332 -6.57 -9.32 8.65
N ALA A 333 -7.09 -10.54 8.54
CA ALA A 333 -6.35 -11.75 8.89
C ALA A 333 -5.09 -11.93 8.04
N VAL A 334 -5.20 -11.74 6.71
CA VAL A 334 -4.04 -11.84 5.81
C VAL A 334 -3.02 -10.72 6.07
N VAL A 335 -3.48 -9.50 6.38
CA VAL A 335 -2.58 -8.39 6.77
C VAL A 335 -1.82 -8.73 8.05
N ALA A 336 -2.50 -9.25 9.07
CA ALA A 336 -1.87 -9.66 10.32
C ALA A 336 -0.85 -10.78 10.10
N GLN A 337 -1.23 -11.82 9.33
CA GLN A 337 -0.33 -12.91 8.97
C GLN A 337 0.91 -12.41 8.22
N LEU A 338 0.74 -11.48 7.26
CA LEU A 338 1.88 -10.90 6.52
C LEU A 338 2.82 -10.14 7.47
N ALA A 339 2.28 -9.36 8.41
CA ALA A 339 3.10 -8.65 9.39
C ALA A 339 3.90 -9.62 10.29
N GLU A 340 3.30 -10.73 10.71
CA GLU A 340 4.00 -11.77 11.47
C GLU A 340 5.13 -12.42 10.65
N ILE A 341 4.84 -12.77 9.39
CA ILE A 341 5.81 -13.34 8.45
C ILE A 341 6.97 -12.37 8.21
N GLU A 342 6.71 -11.08 8.04
CA GLU A 342 7.74 -10.05 7.85
C GLU A 342 8.64 -9.89 9.08
N GLY A 343 8.16 -10.23 10.27
CA GLY A 343 8.93 -10.29 11.50
C GLY A 343 9.69 -11.61 11.75
N LEU A 344 9.45 -12.68 10.98
CA LEU A 344 10.13 -13.97 11.18
C LEU A 344 11.64 -13.94 10.87
N PRO A 345 12.12 -13.32 9.77
CA PRO A 345 13.54 -13.38 9.41
C PRO A 345 14.47 -12.88 10.51
N GLN A 346 14.12 -11.78 11.17
CA GLN A 346 14.91 -11.22 12.27
C GLN A 346 14.95 -12.15 13.49
N ARG A 347 13.82 -12.81 13.80
CA ARG A 347 13.71 -13.76 14.92
C ARG A 347 14.54 -15.03 14.66
N ILE A 348 14.43 -15.59 13.46
CA ILE A 348 15.19 -16.76 13.01
C ILE A 348 16.69 -16.48 13.09
N LEU A 349 17.14 -15.35 12.52
CA LEU A 349 18.55 -14.95 12.55
C LEU A 349 19.06 -14.73 13.98
N ALA A 350 18.25 -14.14 14.87
CA ALA A 350 18.63 -13.93 16.26
C ALA A 350 18.77 -15.23 17.06
N GLN A 351 18.03 -16.29 16.71
CA GLN A 351 18.07 -17.57 17.41
C GLN A 351 19.21 -18.47 16.94
N ALA A 352 19.52 -18.47 15.64
CA ALA A 352 20.48 -19.41 15.04
C ALA A 352 21.93 -19.19 15.47
N VAL A 353 22.31 -17.97 15.86
CA VAL A 353 23.68 -17.65 16.31
C VAL A 353 23.79 -17.59 17.84
N ASN A 354 22.65 -17.56 18.55
CA ASN A 354 22.59 -17.60 20.02
C ASN A 354 22.37 -19.02 20.58
N THR A 355 22.02 -20.00 19.75
CA THR A 355 21.77 -21.37 20.22
C THR A 355 23.07 -22.17 20.29
N GLN A 356 23.34 -22.66 21.49
CA GLN A 356 24.46 -23.49 21.93
C GLN A 356 25.75 -22.73 22.29
N GLY A 357 25.76 -22.26 23.54
CA GLY A 357 26.95 -22.37 24.36
C GLY A 357 27.39 -23.83 24.41
N ASP A 358 28.62 -24.06 24.01
CA ASP A 358 29.58 -24.89 24.75
C ASP A 358 30.96 -24.50 24.22
N ALA A 359 31.79 -24.09 25.18
CA ALA A 359 33.19 -23.74 25.03
C ALA A 359 34.02 -24.99 24.60
N PRO A 360 35.32 -24.89 24.30
CA PRO A 360 36.33 -24.09 25.03
C PRO A 360 36.61 -22.71 24.45
#